data_AF-A0A093YCK8-F1
#
_entry.id   AF-A0A093YCK8-F1
#
_cell.length_a   1.000
_cell.length_b   1.000
_cell.length_c   1.000
_cell.angle_alpha   90.00
_cell.angle_beta   90.00
_cell.angle_gamma   90.00
#
_symmetry.space_group_name_H-M   'P 1'
#
loop_
_entity.id
_entity.type
_entity.pdbx_description
1 polymer ?
#
loop_
_entity_poly.entity_id
_entity_poly.type
_entity_poly.pdbx_seq_one_letter_code
_entity_poly.pdbx_strand_id
1 'polypeptide(L)'
;MRRVWKRLKWEPEDIRDLRIRIVANVTLLNTFQGKLASQTSLATKVAVDRLNERQGDREHREERQTMLDWLSAIDYAPQQNDFIRRRQAGTGRWLLESTEFEELVTMSKTLFCPGIPGAGKTILTSIVVEELATRFQNDASIGIA
;
A
#
# COMPACT_ATOMS: atom_id res chain seq x y z
N MET A 1 14.34 17.77 76.69
CA MET A 1 14.82 18.92 75.90
C MET A 1 13.85 19.20 74.78
N ARG A 2 13.16 20.35 74.77
CA ARG A 2 12.18 20.73 73.75
C ARG A 2 12.87 21.57 72.67
N ARG A 3 12.83 21.10 71.41
CA ARG A 3 13.43 21.82 70.27
C ARG A 3 12.62 23.09 69.98
N VAL A 4 13.27 24.24 70.10
CA VAL A 4 12.71 25.55 69.75
C VAL A 4 12.73 25.69 68.23
N TRP A 5 11.57 25.62 67.60
CA TRP A 5 11.41 25.98 66.19
C TRP A 5 11.43 27.51 66.11
N LYS A 6 12.53 28.09 65.62
CA LYS A 6 12.57 29.52 65.30
C LYS A 6 11.54 29.80 64.20
N ARG A 7 10.58 30.69 64.47
CA ARG A 7 9.61 31.15 63.47
C ARG A 7 10.38 31.80 62.32
N LEU A 8 10.32 31.20 61.13
CA LEU A 8 10.80 31.82 59.91
C LEU A 8 9.97 33.09 59.65
N LYS A 9 10.59 34.26 59.69
CA LYS A 9 9.99 35.51 59.20
C LYS A 9 10.42 35.64 57.74
N TRP A 10 9.47 35.47 56.84
CA TRP A 10 9.70 35.68 55.41
C TRP A 10 9.51 37.15 55.09
N GLU A 11 10.45 37.74 54.35
CA GLU A 11 10.27 39.08 53.81
C GLU A 11 9.37 39.03 52.56
N PRO A 12 8.58 40.07 52.28
CA PRO A 12 7.69 40.09 51.12
C PRO A 12 8.38 39.83 49.78
N GLU A 13 9.66 40.17 49.65
CA GLU A 13 10.46 39.93 48.44
C GLU A 13 10.90 38.47 48.29
N ASP A 14 11.25 37.78 49.39
CA ASP A 14 11.57 36.34 49.35
C ASP A 14 10.35 35.51 48.93
N ILE A 15 9.15 35.91 49.39
CA ILE A 15 7.89 35.28 49.00
C ILE A 15 7.63 35.51 47.50
N ARG A 16 7.96 36.71 46.99
CA ARG A 16 7.78 37.06 45.58
C ARG A 16 8.73 36.28 44.68
N ASP A 17 10.02 36.19 45.03
CA ASP A 17 11.01 35.41 44.30
C ASP A 17 10.62 33.92 44.25
N LEU A 18 10.26 33.35 45.40
CA LEU A 18 9.81 31.96 45.48
C LEU A 18 8.60 31.73 44.57
N ARG A 19 7.62 32.63 44.59
CA ARG A 19 6.44 32.56 43.73
C ARG A 19 6.81 32.60 42.24
N ILE A 20 7.70 33.51 41.83
CA ILE A 20 8.17 33.63 40.44
C ILE A 20 8.81 32.31 39.99
N ARG A 21 9.69 31.73 40.81
CA ARG A 21 10.38 30.47 40.51
C ARG A 21 9.41 29.28 40.43
N ILE A 22 8.44 29.21 41.34
CA ILE A 22 7.40 28.18 41.30
C ILE A 22 6.57 28.31 40.02
N VAL A 23 6.12 29.53 39.68
CA VAL A 23 5.33 29.76 38.47
C VAL A 23 6.12 29.40 37.20
N ALA A 24 7.41 29.76 37.14
CA ALA A 24 8.28 29.41 36.04
C ALA A 24 8.42 27.88 35.89
N ASN A 25 8.67 27.16 36.99
CA ASN A 25 8.80 25.71 36.99
C ASN A 25 7.49 24.99 36.64
N VAL A 26 6.35 25.47 37.15
CA VAL A 26 5.03 24.92 36.80
C VAL A 26 4.74 25.13 35.31
N THR A 27 5.05 26.30 34.78
CA THR A 27 4.88 26.59 33.35
C THR A 27 5.78 25.71 32.48
N LEU A 28 7.04 25.52 32.88
CA LEU A 28 7.96 24.64 32.17
C LEU A 28 7.48 23.18 32.20
N LEU A 29 6.99 22.71 33.35
CA LEU A 29 6.46 21.35 33.47
C LEU A 29 5.21 21.14 32.59
N ASN A 30 4.29 22.10 32.58
CA ASN A 30 3.08 22.03 31.76
C ASN A 30 3.42 21.99 30.26
N THR A 31 4.37 22.81 29.81
CA THR A 31 4.81 22.81 28.40
C THR A 31 5.51 21.50 28.04
N PHE A 32 6.33 20.95 28.94
CA PHE A 32 6.98 19.65 28.76
C PHE A 32 5.96 18.49 28.69
N GLN A 33 4.97 18.47 29.58
CA GLN A 33 3.88 17.49 29.57
C GLN A 33 3.09 17.54 28.25
N GLY A 34 2.77 18.75 27.77
CA GLY A 34 2.12 18.93 26.47
C GLY A 34 2.95 18.38 25.30
N LYS A 35 4.27 18.59 25.31
CA LYS A 35 5.18 18.05 24.28
C LYS A 35 5.23 16.52 24.30
N LEU A 36 5.34 15.89 25.47
CA LEU A 36 5.34 14.44 25.58
C LEU A 36 4.02 13.83 25.08
N ALA A 37 2.88 14.40 25.51
CA ALA A 37 1.56 13.93 25.07
C ALA A 37 1.39 14.04 23.54
N SER A 38 1.88 15.12 22.93
CA SER A 38 1.87 15.32 21.49
C SER A 38 2.76 14.29 20.76
N GLN A 39 3.97 14.04 21.25
CA GLN A 39 4.88 13.05 20.65
C GLN A 39 4.32 11.62 20.71
N THR A 40 3.74 11.22 21.85
CA THR A 40 3.11 9.89 21.98
C THR A 40 1.88 9.76 21.09
N SER A 41 1.08 10.82 20.98
CA SER A 41 -0.10 10.85 20.11
C SER A 41 0.30 10.72 18.63
N LEU A 42 1.33 11.44 18.18
CA LEU A 42 1.81 11.36 16.80
C LEU A 42 2.32 9.96 16.44
N ALA A 43 3.14 9.35 17.30
CA ALA A 43 3.65 8.00 17.06
C ALA A 43 2.52 6.97 17.00
N THR A 44 1.52 7.10 17.87
CA THR A 44 0.33 6.23 17.87
C THR A 44 -0.49 6.43 16.60
N LYS A 45 -0.71 7.67 16.17
CA LYS A 45 -1.45 7.98 14.94
C LYS A 45 -0.78 7.34 13.72
N VAL A 46 0.54 7.50 13.56
CA VAL A 46 1.28 6.89 12.44
C VAL A 46 1.17 5.36 12.45
N ALA A 47 1.21 4.74 13.63
CA ALA A 47 1.04 3.29 13.73
C ALA A 47 -0.37 2.86 13.32
N VAL A 48 -1.40 3.59 13.75
CA VAL A 48 -2.81 3.33 13.40
C VAL A 48 -3.06 3.52 11.91
N ASP A 49 -2.55 4.59 11.31
CA ASP A 49 -2.70 4.87 9.87
C ASP A 49 -2.13 3.71 9.03
N ARG A 50 -0.94 3.20 9.40
CA ARG A 50 -0.32 2.03 8.75
C ARG A 50 -1.13 0.74 8.91
N LEU A 51 -1.77 0.54 10.07
CA LEU A 51 -2.62 -0.62 10.29
C LEU A 51 -3.88 -0.54 9.42
N ASN A 52 -4.46 0.65 9.32
CA ASN A 52 -5.65 0.91 8.51
C ASN A 52 -5.36 0.69 7.02
N GLU A 53 -4.23 1.19 6.51
CA GLU A 53 -3.78 0.94 5.13
C GLU A 53 -3.64 -0.57 4.84
N ARG A 54 -2.95 -1.30 5.72
CA ARG A 54 -2.77 -2.75 5.57
C ARG A 54 -4.09 -3.52 5.61
N GLN A 55 -5.02 -3.07 6.46
CA GLN A 55 -6.34 -3.68 6.54
C GLN A 55 -7.12 -3.43 5.26
N GLY A 56 -7.09 -2.21 4.72
CA GLY A 56 -7.67 -1.89 3.43
C GLY A 56 -7.10 -2.79 2.32
N ASP A 57 -5.77 -2.88 2.19
CA ASP A 57 -5.13 -3.73 1.17
C ASP A 57 -5.55 -5.21 1.28
N ARG A 58 -5.72 -5.69 2.52
CA ARG A 58 -6.14 -7.07 2.79
C ARG A 58 -7.58 -7.29 2.35
N GLU A 59 -8.48 -6.39 2.71
CA GLU A 59 -9.90 -6.45 2.33
C GLU A 59 -10.05 -6.47 0.80
N HIS A 60 -9.36 -5.56 0.09
CA HIS A 60 -9.40 -5.53 -1.38
C HIS A 60 -8.87 -6.83 -2.00
N ARG A 61 -7.83 -7.44 -1.42
CA ARG A 61 -7.28 -8.70 -1.90
C ARG A 61 -8.24 -9.87 -1.69
N GLU A 62 -8.90 -9.92 -0.53
CA GLU A 62 -9.87 -10.96 -0.18
C GLU A 62 -11.13 -10.84 -1.06
N GLU A 63 -11.60 -9.62 -1.33
CA GLU A 63 -12.70 -9.35 -2.27
C GLU A 63 -12.34 -9.79 -3.70
N ARG A 64 -11.15 -9.42 -4.18
CA ARG A 64 -10.66 -9.83 -5.50
C ARG A 64 -10.59 -11.36 -5.61
N GLN A 65 -10.06 -12.04 -4.58
CA GLN A 65 -9.98 -13.50 -4.58
C GLN A 65 -11.38 -14.14 -4.60
N THR A 66 -12.32 -13.61 -3.82
CA THR A 66 -13.70 -14.09 -3.79
C THR A 66 -14.38 -13.97 -5.16
N MET A 67 -14.15 -12.86 -5.88
CA MET A 67 -14.65 -12.69 -7.25
C MET A 67 -14.02 -13.67 -8.23
N LEU A 68 -12.71 -13.93 -8.13
CA LEU A 68 -12.02 -14.90 -8.99
C LEU A 68 -12.52 -16.32 -8.73
N ASP A 69 -12.66 -16.71 -7.47
CA ASP A 69 -13.18 -18.03 -7.06
C ASP A 69 -14.63 -18.24 -7.54
N TRP A 70 -15.43 -17.18 -7.57
CA TRP A 70 -16.77 -17.20 -8.15
C TRP A 70 -16.76 -17.39 -9.67
N LEU A 71 -15.83 -16.72 -10.38
CA LEU A 71 -15.75 -16.78 -11.84
C LEU A 71 -15.24 -18.14 -12.33
N SER A 72 -14.26 -18.71 -11.64
CA SER A 72 -13.74 -20.04 -11.96
C SER A 72 -13.07 -20.67 -10.75
N ALA A 73 -13.33 -21.96 -10.54
CA ALA A 73 -12.58 -22.77 -9.59
C ALA A 73 -11.15 -23.10 -10.07
N ILE A 74 -10.79 -22.73 -11.30
CA ILE A 74 -9.49 -23.03 -11.91
C ILE A 74 -8.58 -21.82 -11.77
N ASP A 75 -7.43 -22.01 -11.12
CA ASP A 75 -6.33 -21.06 -11.19
C ASP A 75 -5.60 -21.22 -12.53
N TYR A 76 -5.72 -20.22 -13.38
CA TYR A 76 -5.08 -20.19 -14.70
C TYR A 76 -3.63 -19.70 -14.66
N ALA A 77 -3.15 -19.11 -13.56
CA ALA A 77 -1.79 -18.58 -13.48
C ALA A 77 -0.71 -19.68 -13.70
N PRO A 78 -0.83 -20.89 -13.12
CA PRO A 78 0.10 -21.99 -13.42
C PRO A 78 0.08 -22.42 -14.90
N GLN A 79 -1.09 -22.41 -15.54
CA GLN A 79 -1.24 -22.82 -16.94
C GLN A 79 -0.63 -21.78 -17.88
N GLN A 80 -0.90 -20.50 -17.64
CA GLN A 80 -0.29 -19.39 -18.35
C GLN A 80 1.25 -19.46 -18.27
N ASN A 81 1.79 -19.66 -17.06
CA ASN A 81 3.23 -19.81 -16.86
C ASN A 81 3.79 -21.04 -17.58
N ASP A 82 3.08 -22.18 -17.59
CA ASP A 82 3.51 -23.36 -18.35
C ASP A 82 3.55 -23.09 -19.86
N PHE A 83 2.51 -22.44 -20.41
CA PHE A 83 2.45 -22.10 -21.83
C PHE A 83 3.57 -21.15 -22.25
N ILE A 84 3.84 -20.12 -21.46
CA ILE A 84 4.97 -19.21 -21.70
C ILE A 84 6.31 -19.94 -21.57
N ARG A 85 6.48 -20.80 -20.57
CA ARG A 85 7.72 -21.59 -20.40
C ARG A 85 7.98 -22.53 -21.58
N ARG A 86 6.93 -23.11 -22.16
CA ARG A 86 7.03 -24.03 -23.31
C ARG A 86 7.20 -23.31 -24.64
N ARG A 87 6.94 -22.00 -24.69
CA ARG A 87 7.09 -21.18 -25.88
C ARG A 87 8.53 -21.23 -26.40
N GLN A 88 8.69 -21.54 -27.68
CA GLN A 88 9.98 -21.40 -28.36
C GLN A 88 10.25 -19.93 -28.67
N ALA A 89 11.49 -19.47 -28.47
CA ALA A 89 11.89 -18.10 -28.75
C ALA A 89 11.50 -17.65 -30.17
N GLY A 90 10.96 -16.44 -30.31
CA GLY A 90 10.48 -15.89 -31.58
C GLY A 90 9.07 -16.33 -32.00
N THR A 91 8.47 -17.33 -31.35
CA THR A 91 7.09 -17.74 -31.61
C THR A 91 6.12 -16.60 -31.29
N GLY A 92 5.16 -16.35 -32.18
CA GLY A 92 4.10 -15.35 -32.00
C GLY A 92 4.55 -13.90 -32.22
N ARG A 93 5.81 -13.64 -32.58
CA ARG A 93 6.29 -12.28 -32.87
C ARG A 93 5.52 -11.61 -34.01
N TRP A 94 5.24 -12.36 -35.08
CA TRP A 94 4.45 -11.89 -36.22
C TRP A 94 3.06 -11.38 -35.81
N LEU A 95 2.47 -11.92 -34.73
CA LEU A 95 1.17 -11.49 -34.22
C LEU A 95 1.31 -10.18 -33.43
N LEU A 96 2.34 -10.07 -32.58
CA LEU A 96 2.60 -8.86 -31.79
C LEU A 96 2.99 -7.67 -32.68
N GLU A 97 3.61 -7.94 -33.83
CA GLU A 97 3.97 -6.92 -34.82
C GLU A 97 2.85 -6.62 -35.82
N SER A 98 1.70 -7.29 -35.70
CA SER A 98 0.57 -7.12 -36.61
C SER A 98 -0.22 -5.84 -36.31
N THR A 99 -0.82 -5.28 -37.36
CA THR A 99 -1.75 -4.14 -37.22
C THR A 99 -2.94 -4.48 -36.33
N GLU A 100 -3.40 -5.72 -36.39
CA GLU A 100 -4.57 -6.21 -35.67
C GLU A 100 -4.33 -6.26 -34.16
N PHE A 101 -3.10 -6.58 -33.74
CA PHE A 101 -2.70 -6.48 -32.33
C PHE A 101 -2.62 -5.02 -31.87
N GLU A 102 -2.03 -4.13 -32.66
CA GLU A 102 -2.00 -2.71 -32.29
C GLU A 102 -3.40 -2.09 -32.23
N GLU A 103 -4.32 -2.48 -33.11
CA GLU A 103 -5.72 -2.06 -33.03
C GLU A 103 -6.44 -2.61 -31.79
N LEU A 104 -6.16 -3.84 -31.37
CA LEU A 104 -6.64 -4.37 -30.08
C LEU A 104 -6.19 -3.47 -28.93
N VAL A 105 -4.91 -3.09 -28.91
CA VAL A 105 -4.32 -2.32 -27.80
C VAL A 105 -4.79 -0.86 -27.79
N THR A 106 -4.81 -0.20 -28.94
CA THR A 106 -5.01 1.26 -29.03
C THR A 106 -6.46 1.66 -29.27
N MET A 107 -7.23 0.81 -29.94
CA MET A 107 -8.60 1.13 -30.37
C MET A 107 -9.68 0.31 -29.65
N SER A 108 -9.30 -0.49 -28.64
CA SER A 108 -10.21 -1.39 -27.92
C SER A 108 -11.00 -2.33 -28.85
N LYS A 109 -10.37 -2.77 -29.96
CA LYS A 109 -10.99 -3.74 -30.88
C LYS A 109 -10.82 -5.17 -30.37
N THR A 110 -11.64 -6.09 -30.88
CA THR A 110 -11.49 -7.52 -30.61
C THR A 110 -10.59 -8.17 -31.65
N LEU A 111 -9.55 -8.87 -31.20
CA LEU A 111 -8.70 -9.69 -32.07
C LEU A 111 -9.27 -11.11 -32.17
N PHE A 112 -9.68 -11.51 -33.38
CA PHE A 112 -10.19 -12.85 -33.65
C PHE A 112 -9.12 -13.71 -34.34
N CYS A 113 -8.76 -14.84 -33.74
CA CYS A 113 -7.74 -15.76 -34.25
C CYS A 113 -8.37 -17.10 -34.70
N PRO A 114 -8.87 -17.22 -35.95
CA PRO A 114 -9.39 -18.47 -36.47
C PRO A 114 -8.26 -19.48 -36.73
N GLY A 115 -8.57 -20.78 -36.65
CA GLY A 115 -7.63 -21.83 -37.03
C GLY A 115 -8.07 -23.23 -36.61
N ILE A 116 -7.50 -24.24 -37.26
CA ILE A 116 -7.76 -25.66 -36.93
C ILE A 116 -7.31 -26.01 -35.49
N PRO A 117 -7.83 -27.10 -34.91
CA PRO A 117 -7.27 -27.67 -33.67
C PRO A 117 -5.77 -27.92 -33.81
N GLY A 118 -4.98 -27.62 -32.78
CA GLY A 118 -3.53 -27.78 -32.80
C GLY A 118 -2.74 -26.64 -33.46
N ALA A 119 -3.38 -25.63 -34.06
CA ALA A 119 -2.70 -24.48 -34.69
C ALA A 119 -1.94 -23.54 -33.70
N GLY A 120 -1.93 -23.84 -32.41
CA GLY A 120 -1.20 -23.03 -31.41
C GLY A 120 -1.95 -21.80 -30.88
N LYS A 121 -3.26 -21.69 -31.11
CA LYS A 121 -4.08 -20.55 -30.62
C LYS A 121 -3.89 -20.26 -29.13
N THR A 122 -3.91 -21.27 -28.28
CA THR A 122 -3.69 -21.13 -26.82
C THR A 122 -2.31 -20.56 -26.50
N ILE A 123 -1.27 -20.98 -27.22
CA ILE A 123 0.08 -20.42 -27.06
C ILE A 123 0.09 -18.95 -27.50
N LEU A 124 -0.53 -18.61 -28.63
CA LEU A 124 -0.66 -17.23 -29.08
C LEU A 124 -1.42 -16.35 -28.08
N THR A 125 -2.51 -16.84 -27.51
CA THR A 125 -3.23 -16.14 -26.44
C THR A 125 -2.35 -15.92 -25.22
N SER A 126 -1.58 -16.93 -24.78
CA SER A 126 -0.66 -16.75 -23.65
C SER A 126 0.37 -15.65 -23.92
N ILE A 127 0.87 -15.56 -25.16
CA ILE A 127 1.83 -14.53 -25.58
C ILE A 127 1.20 -13.14 -25.54
N VAL A 128 -0.04 -12.99 -26.02
CA VAL A 128 -0.78 -11.74 -25.96
C VAL A 128 -0.97 -11.29 -24.51
N VAL A 129 -1.39 -12.19 -23.62
CA VAL A 129 -1.57 -11.87 -22.19
C VAL A 129 -0.26 -11.42 -21.55
N GLU A 130 0.85 -12.10 -21.82
CA GLU A 130 2.18 -11.76 -21.29
C GLU A 130 2.66 -10.38 -21.80
N GLU A 131 2.47 -10.10 -23.09
CA GLU A 131 2.86 -8.82 -23.69
C GLU A 131 2.04 -7.67 -23.09
N LEU A 132 0.72 -7.83 -22.96
CA LEU A 132 -0.14 -6.84 -22.33
C LEU A 132 0.27 -6.61 -20.86
N ALA A 133 0.51 -7.70 -20.12
CA ALA A 133 0.91 -7.63 -18.72
C ALA A 133 2.23 -6.86 -18.56
N THR A 134 3.19 -7.10 -19.45
CA THR A 134 4.48 -6.41 -19.47
C THR A 134 4.32 -4.93 -19.88
N ARG A 135 3.53 -4.65 -20.93
CA ARG A 135 3.33 -3.30 -21.47
C ARG A 135 2.64 -2.37 -20.48
N PHE A 136 1.70 -2.90 -19.69
CA PHE A 136 0.86 -2.13 -18.76
C PHE A 136 1.14 -2.39 -17.28
N GLN A 137 2.25 -3.05 -16.93
CA GLN A 137 2.60 -3.41 -15.55
C GLN A 137 2.57 -2.23 -14.55
N ASN A 138 2.79 -1.01 -15.02
CA ASN A 138 2.86 0.20 -14.20
C ASN A 138 1.61 1.09 -14.32
N ASP A 139 0.60 0.67 -15.09
CA ASP A 139 -0.63 1.43 -15.29
C ASP A 139 -1.77 0.81 -14.48
N ALA A 140 -2.01 1.36 -13.30
CA ALA A 140 -3.08 0.91 -12.41
C ALA A 140 -4.49 1.16 -12.96
N SER A 141 -4.65 1.90 -14.06
CA SER A 141 -5.95 2.11 -14.71
C SER A 141 -6.34 0.97 -15.65
N ILE A 142 -5.40 0.08 -15.98
CA ILE A 142 -5.60 -1.01 -16.94
C ILE A 142 -5.64 -2.35 -16.20
N GLY A 143 -6.79 -3.02 -16.28
CA GLY A 143 -6.96 -4.39 -15.79
C GLY A 143 -6.70 -5.41 -16.91
N ILE A 144 -5.88 -6.41 -16.62
CA ILE A 144 -5.64 -7.56 -17.50
C ILE A 144 -6.15 -8.79 -16.77
N ALA A 145 -7.05 -9.53 -17.41
CA ALA A 145 -7.74 -10.69 -16.86
C ALA A 145 -7.81 -11.81 -17.89
#